data_AF-A0A919JTC5-F1
#
_entry.id   AF-A0A919JTC5-F1
#
_cell.length_a   1.000
_cell.length_b   1.000
_cell.length_c   1.000
_cell.angle_alpha   90.00
_cell.angle_beta   90.00
_cell.angle_gamma   90.00
#
_symmetry.space_group_name_H-M   'P 1'
#
loop_
_entity.id
_entity.type
_entity.pdbx_description
1 polymer ?
#
loop_
_entity_poly.entity_id
_entity_poly.type
_entity_poly.pdbx_seq_one_letter_code
_entity_poly.pdbx_strand_id
1 'polypeptide(L)'
;MQVTEIAIFAGDEPSLKRIPVCDLLAAAYAVADWSGVRALFVQCREIHAAGLPVPIDLRDSLAACLSNLATSYAGREEEFIEHGFSVFAEAAGHETLDQEVFRSLYADGWGSGSLPAAFEAMVETARRLRDLHRLRLLLSGTGSSGGLCGSVSHAPFYNVRADSDLDVLIFVDSPDALPALVDQIAQLPGITPASAERLRARAPIYRDRYDDGMTVFSHKSVMDGDYRLSLHVLTSRTLEYVLVESSTKLTRTIAGSRRSVRDYRDTATSRPDRTRSFGGREYQVTTVPESAELGWLRWVTVYRIDDADNYCPGFLQTILQPRFDLLWDELGYAARLRVFERKYSGRLADERAREPHALLLPSLTHVRRDAFAPHVVAEFDRSVPIPLARPR
;
A
#
# COMPACT_ATOMS: atom_id res chain seq x y z
N MET A 1 20.00 28.67 -2.66
CA MET A 1 20.19 28.51 -1.21
C MET A 1 19.94 27.03 -0.94
N GLN A 2 21.01 26.23 -0.88
CA GLN A 2 20.92 24.79 -0.61
C GLN A 2 20.57 24.64 0.87
N VAL A 3 19.28 24.45 1.15
CA VAL A 3 18.86 24.00 2.48
C VAL A 3 19.40 22.59 2.60
N THR A 4 20.35 22.47 3.52
CA THR A 4 20.93 21.28 4.14
C THR A 4 20.08 20.03 3.90
N GLU A 5 20.70 18.95 3.41
CA GLU A 5 20.21 17.59 3.65
C GLU A 5 19.90 17.49 5.14
N ILE A 6 18.63 17.64 5.51
CA ILE A 6 18.25 17.37 6.87
C ILE A 6 18.42 15.86 7.00
N ALA A 7 19.41 15.44 7.79
CA ALA A 7 19.69 14.05 8.12
C ALA A 7 18.54 13.35 8.89
N ILE A 8 17.29 13.79 8.69
CA ILE A 8 16.08 13.01 8.91
C ILE A 8 16.06 11.81 7.93
N PHE A 9 16.76 11.83 6.79
CA PHE A 9 16.60 10.81 5.74
C PHE A 9 17.59 9.66 5.71
N ALA A 10 18.73 9.76 6.42
CA ALA A 10 19.82 8.79 6.31
C ALA A 10 19.80 7.68 7.38
N GLY A 11 18.88 7.71 8.35
CA GLY A 11 18.98 6.85 9.55
C GLY A 11 20.15 7.23 10.47
N ASP A 12 21.11 8.01 9.98
CA ASP A 12 22.14 8.68 10.76
C ASP A 12 21.54 9.87 11.52
N GLU A 13 21.84 9.92 12.82
CA GLU A 13 21.40 10.99 13.72
C GLU A 13 21.78 12.37 13.16
N PRO A 14 20.81 13.21 12.75
CA PRO A 14 21.15 14.53 12.28
C PRO A 14 21.68 15.33 13.46
N SER A 15 22.88 15.88 13.34
CA SER A 15 23.24 17.10 14.05
C SER A 15 22.42 18.24 13.45
N LEU A 16 21.11 18.26 13.69
CA LEU A 16 20.23 19.37 13.34
C LEU A 16 20.79 20.60 14.06
N LYS A 17 21.42 21.50 13.30
CA LYS A 17 21.62 22.87 13.78
C LYS A 17 20.24 23.41 14.13
N ARG A 18 20.10 24.11 15.24
CA ARG A 18 18.81 24.71 15.62
C ARG A 18 18.33 25.64 14.50
N ILE A 19 17.19 25.31 13.88
CA ILE A 19 16.56 26.12 12.84
C ILE A 19 15.33 26.81 13.46
N PRO A 20 15.18 28.14 13.37
CA PRO A 20 13.95 28.81 13.76
C PRO A 20 12.74 28.24 12.99
N VAL A 21 11.66 27.91 13.70
CA VAL A 21 10.45 27.33 13.08
C VAL A 21 9.85 28.27 12.03
N CYS A 22 9.89 29.59 12.29
CA CYS A 22 9.36 30.61 11.39
C CYS A 22 10.01 30.61 9.99
N ASP A 23 11.28 30.22 9.89
CA ASP A 23 12.01 30.21 8.62
C ASP A 23 11.43 29.18 7.64
N LEU A 24 10.98 28.03 8.16
CA LEU A 24 10.37 26.95 7.35
C LEU A 24 8.85 27.07 7.28
N LEU A 25 8.20 27.64 8.29
CA LEU A 25 6.75 27.77 8.32
C LEU A 25 6.25 28.66 7.16
N ALA A 26 6.94 29.76 6.87
CA ALA A 26 6.59 30.62 5.75
C ALA A 26 6.72 29.89 4.40
N ALA A 27 7.74 29.06 4.22
CA ALA A 27 7.93 28.23 3.04
C ALA A 27 6.83 27.17 2.92
N ALA A 28 6.45 26.53 4.02
CA ALA A 28 5.37 25.55 4.07
C ALA A 28 4.04 26.11 3.53
N TYR A 29 3.62 27.28 4.04
CA TYR A 29 2.39 27.95 3.61
C TYR A 29 2.46 28.57 2.21
N ALA A 30 3.66 28.80 1.67
CA ALA A 30 3.83 29.23 0.28
C ALA A 30 3.59 28.08 -0.72
N VAL A 31 3.80 26.83 -0.30
CA VAL A 31 3.63 25.64 -1.16
C VAL A 31 2.22 25.07 -1.07
N ALA A 32 1.64 24.99 0.13
CA ALA A 32 0.31 24.41 0.34
C ALA A 32 -0.40 25.01 1.56
N ASP A 33 -1.73 24.90 1.59
CA ASP A 33 -2.52 25.33 2.75
C ASP A 33 -2.46 24.29 3.88
N TRP A 34 -1.59 24.53 4.86
CA TRP A 34 -1.43 23.69 6.04
C TRP A 34 -2.44 23.98 7.16
N SER A 35 -3.33 24.95 7.00
CA SER A 35 -4.22 25.42 8.08
C SER A 35 -5.12 24.31 8.62
N GLY A 36 -5.68 23.47 7.74
CA GLY A 36 -6.51 22.33 8.12
C GLY A 36 -5.73 21.26 8.89
N VAL A 37 -4.53 20.89 8.41
CA VAL A 37 -3.64 19.94 9.08
C VAL A 37 -3.27 20.46 10.47
N ARG A 38 -2.87 21.73 10.57
CA ARG A 38 -2.53 22.39 11.83
C ARG A 38 -3.70 22.37 12.81
N ALA A 39 -4.89 22.79 12.38
CA ALA A 39 -6.06 22.86 13.26
C ALA A 39 -6.47 21.49 13.80
N LEU A 40 -6.46 20.45 12.95
CA LEU A 40 -6.76 19.08 13.36
C LEU A 40 -5.70 18.53 14.33
N PHE A 41 -4.42 18.78 14.05
CA PHE A 41 -3.32 18.37 14.92
C PHE A 41 -3.41 19.02 16.31
N VAL A 42 -3.72 20.32 16.39
CA VAL A 42 -3.95 21.02 17.68
C VAL A 42 -5.09 20.36 18.45
N GLN A 43 -6.24 20.10 17.81
CA GLN A 43 -7.36 19.42 18.47
C GLN A 43 -6.99 18.03 19.00
N CYS A 44 -6.28 17.23 18.19
CA CYS A 44 -5.79 15.91 18.62
C CYS A 44 -4.90 16.03 19.87
N ARG A 45 -3.98 17.00 19.88
CA ARG A 45 -3.08 17.23 21.02
C ARG A 45 -3.81 17.71 22.27
N GLU A 46 -4.76 18.63 22.13
CA GLU A 46 -5.55 19.12 23.27
C GLU A 46 -6.37 18.00 23.91
N ILE A 47 -7.01 17.16 23.10
CA ILE A 47 -7.75 15.98 23.57
C ILE A 47 -6.81 15.00 24.27
N HIS A 48 -5.65 14.71 23.66
CA HIS A 48 -4.67 13.81 24.23
C HIS A 48 -4.09 14.33 25.56
N ALA A 49 -3.76 15.63 25.62
CA ALA A 49 -3.27 16.30 26.83
C ALA A 49 -4.31 16.31 27.96
N ALA A 50 -5.60 16.30 27.63
CA ALA A 50 -6.68 16.11 28.59
C ALA A 50 -6.84 14.66 29.10
N GLY A 51 -5.98 13.73 28.67
CA GLY A 51 -6.02 12.32 29.04
C GLY A 51 -7.12 11.52 28.34
N LEU A 52 -7.70 12.06 27.26
CA LEU A 52 -8.78 11.43 26.50
C LEU A 52 -8.22 10.74 25.24
N PRO A 53 -8.83 9.62 24.81
CA PRO A 53 -8.48 9.01 23.53
C PRO A 53 -8.91 9.91 22.38
N VAL A 54 -8.01 10.12 21.41
CA VAL A 54 -8.32 10.93 20.23
C VAL A 54 -9.35 10.21 19.35
N PRO A 55 -10.48 10.85 18.97
CA PRO A 55 -11.49 10.24 18.12
C PRO A 55 -10.93 9.76 16.77
N ILE A 56 -11.38 8.58 16.33
CA ILE A 56 -10.97 7.99 15.05
C ILE A 56 -11.27 8.94 13.88
N ASP A 57 -12.45 9.57 13.87
CA ASP A 57 -12.85 10.49 12.80
C ASP A 57 -11.93 11.72 12.70
N LEU A 58 -11.39 12.19 13.83
CA LEU A 58 -10.45 13.30 13.86
C LEU A 58 -9.08 12.88 13.29
N ARG A 59 -8.62 11.68 13.65
CA ARG A 59 -7.39 11.10 13.09
C ARG A 59 -7.51 10.81 11.60
N ASP A 60 -8.66 10.28 11.17
CA ASP A 60 -8.96 10.01 9.77
C ASP A 60 -9.01 11.31 8.96
N SER A 61 -9.65 12.35 9.49
CA SER A 61 -9.67 13.68 8.87
C SER A 61 -8.27 14.25 8.71
N LEU A 62 -7.41 14.12 9.73
CA LEU A 62 -6.02 14.56 9.66
C LEU A 62 -5.25 13.79 8.58
N ALA A 63 -5.38 12.47 8.53
CA ALA A 63 -4.75 11.64 7.51
C ALA A 63 -5.24 12.00 6.11
N ALA A 64 -6.54 12.21 5.91
CA ALA A 64 -7.11 12.65 4.64
C ALA A 64 -6.59 14.04 4.20
N CYS A 65 -6.45 14.99 5.14
CA CYS A 65 -5.84 16.28 4.87
C CYS A 65 -4.37 16.14 4.43
N LEU A 66 -3.59 15.30 5.12
CA LEU A 66 -2.20 15.01 4.75
C LEU A 66 -2.10 14.34 3.36
N SER A 67 -2.96 13.37 3.07
CA SER A 67 -3.05 12.73 1.74
C SER A 67 -3.26 13.74 0.63
N ASN A 68 -4.22 14.65 0.81
CA ASN A 68 -4.49 15.70 -0.18
C ASN A 68 -3.31 16.65 -0.33
N LEU A 69 -2.71 17.05 0.79
CA LEU A 69 -1.61 18.01 0.80
C LEU A 69 -0.34 17.44 0.15
N ALA A 70 -0.06 16.14 0.36
CA ALA A 70 1.09 15.44 -0.22
C ALA A 70 1.14 15.51 -1.75
N THR A 71 0.01 15.67 -2.44
CA THR A 71 -0.03 15.84 -3.91
C THR A 71 0.73 17.09 -4.38
N SER A 72 0.80 18.14 -3.56
CA SER A 72 1.57 19.36 -3.86
C SER A 72 3.09 19.15 -3.77
N TYR A 73 3.51 18.00 -3.25
CA TYR A 73 4.90 17.63 -2.98
C TYR A 73 5.34 16.39 -3.76
N ALA A 74 4.63 16.01 -4.83
CA ALA A 74 5.02 14.87 -5.65
C ALA A 74 6.47 15.01 -6.17
N GLY A 75 7.34 14.05 -5.84
CA GLY A 75 8.78 14.08 -6.15
C GLY A 75 9.61 15.02 -5.26
N ARG A 76 8.99 15.60 -4.23
CA ARG A 76 9.57 16.49 -3.20
C ARG A 76 9.12 16.04 -1.82
N GLU A 77 9.05 14.73 -1.59
CA GLU A 77 8.58 14.15 -0.33
C GLU A 77 9.45 14.56 0.87
N GLU A 78 10.70 14.93 0.62
CA GLU A 78 11.60 15.46 1.65
C GLU A 78 11.13 16.82 2.15
N GLU A 79 10.82 17.74 1.24
CA GLU A 79 10.26 19.06 1.53
C GLU A 79 8.91 18.96 2.26
N PHE A 80 8.09 17.94 1.95
CA PHE A 80 6.83 17.68 2.66
C PHE A 80 7.06 17.36 4.14
N ILE A 81 8.07 16.56 4.45
CA ILE A 81 8.43 16.22 5.84
C ILE A 81 8.98 17.43 6.57
N GLU A 82 9.85 18.21 5.93
CA GLU A 82 10.40 19.43 6.53
C GLU A 82 9.32 20.47 6.85
N HIS A 83 8.43 20.72 5.90
CA HIS A 83 7.30 21.62 6.08
C HIS A 83 6.34 21.11 7.15
N GLY A 84 5.98 19.82 7.10
CA GLY A 84 5.15 19.20 8.14
C GLY A 84 5.80 19.25 9.52
N PHE A 85 7.11 19.05 9.64
CA PHE A 85 7.85 19.18 10.89
C PHE A 85 7.73 20.59 11.47
N SER A 86 7.90 21.62 10.63
CA SER A 86 7.73 23.02 11.07
C SER A 86 6.31 23.31 11.57
N VAL A 87 5.28 22.81 10.87
CA VAL A 87 3.87 23.02 11.24
C VAL A 87 3.52 22.31 12.54
N PHE A 88 3.96 21.06 12.70
CA PHE A 88 3.68 20.27 13.90
C PHE A 88 4.46 20.81 15.10
N ALA A 89 5.70 21.26 14.91
CA ALA A 89 6.51 21.89 15.95
C ALA A 89 5.92 23.23 16.41
N GLU A 90 5.50 24.09 15.48
CA GLU A 90 4.81 25.35 15.82
C GLU A 90 3.52 25.08 16.59
N ALA A 91 2.69 24.16 16.11
CA ALA A 91 1.46 23.78 16.79
C ALA A 91 1.73 23.14 18.17
N ALA A 92 2.93 22.59 18.37
CA ALA A 92 3.41 22.09 19.65
C ALA A 92 4.00 23.15 20.59
N GLY A 93 4.15 24.39 20.13
CA GLY A 93 4.69 25.50 20.90
C GLY A 93 6.22 25.56 20.90
N HIS A 94 6.88 24.87 19.96
CA HIS A 94 8.32 24.96 19.78
C HIS A 94 8.68 26.15 18.88
N GLU A 95 9.74 26.88 19.27
CA GLU A 95 10.27 28.01 18.48
C GLU A 95 11.43 27.60 17.57
N THR A 96 12.10 26.49 17.88
CA THR A 96 13.23 25.95 17.12
C THR A 96 13.03 24.48 16.80
N LEU A 97 13.49 24.08 15.63
CA LEU A 97 13.58 22.70 15.20
C LEU A 97 14.95 22.13 15.57
N ASP A 98 14.92 21.01 16.27
CA ASP A 98 16.08 20.18 16.57
C ASP A 98 15.70 18.70 16.68
N GLN A 99 16.69 17.87 16.99
CA GLN A 99 16.52 16.43 17.08
C GLN A 99 15.60 16.01 18.24
N GLU A 100 15.59 16.76 19.34
CA GLU A 100 14.75 16.45 20.49
C GLU A 100 13.28 16.68 20.14
N VAL A 101 12.97 17.81 19.49
CA VAL A 101 11.61 18.11 18.99
C VAL A 101 11.16 17.05 17.98
N PHE A 102 12.04 16.64 17.06
CA PHE A 102 11.72 15.57 16.11
C PHE A 102 11.36 14.27 16.82
N ARG A 103 12.22 13.80 17.74
CA ARG A 103 11.99 12.55 18.49
C ARG A 103 10.71 12.62 19.31
N SER A 104 10.44 13.77 19.93
CA SER A 104 9.23 13.99 20.70
C SER A 104 8.00 13.83 19.80
N LEU A 105 7.90 14.58 18.69
CA LEU A 105 6.76 14.49 17.78
C LEU A 105 6.61 13.12 17.11
N TYR A 106 7.73 12.46 16.80
CA TYR A 106 7.74 11.15 16.16
C TYR A 106 7.25 10.06 17.12
N ALA A 107 7.59 10.15 18.40
CA ALA A 107 7.17 9.18 19.42
C ALA A 107 5.85 9.56 20.13
N ASP A 108 5.29 10.75 19.89
CA ASP A 108 4.08 11.27 20.54
C ASP A 108 2.82 10.52 20.10
N GLY A 109 2.64 9.32 20.64
CA GLY A 109 1.50 8.46 20.40
C GLY A 109 0.28 8.91 21.20
N TRP A 110 -0.79 9.30 20.50
CA TRP A 110 -1.99 9.91 21.12
C TRP A 110 -2.95 8.99 21.90
N GLY A 111 -2.45 7.93 22.54
CA GLY A 111 -3.21 7.15 23.52
C GLY A 111 -4.32 6.23 22.96
N SER A 112 -4.24 4.96 23.40
CA SER A 112 -5.09 3.79 23.07
C SER A 112 -4.94 3.23 21.64
N GLY A 113 -4.05 2.24 21.48
CA GLY A 113 -4.07 1.31 20.33
C GLY A 113 -2.79 1.24 19.49
N SER A 114 -2.81 0.29 18.55
CA SER A 114 -1.73 -0.08 17.62
C SER A 114 -1.54 0.88 16.44
N LEU A 115 -1.87 2.18 16.58
CA LEU A 115 -1.74 3.17 15.50
C LEU A 115 -0.58 4.14 15.74
N PRO A 116 0.17 4.55 14.70
CA PRO A 116 1.33 5.45 14.82
C PRO A 116 0.97 6.84 15.36
N ALA A 117 1.99 7.61 15.77
CA ALA A 117 1.84 9.06 15.92
C ALA A 117 1.52 9.70 14.56
N ALA A 118 0.81 10.83 14.53
CA ALA A 118 0.48 11.48 13.25
C ALA A 118 1.75 11.93 12.50
N PHE A 119 2.75 12.42 13.22
CA PHE A 119 4.03 12.80 12.63
C PHE A 119 4.83 11.59 12.15
N GLU A 120 4.84 10.48 12.91
CA GLU A 120 5.42 9.20 12.45
C GLU A 120 4.76 8.75 11.14
N ALA A 121 3.43 8.68 11.09
CA ALA A 121 2.72 8.25 9.89
C ALA A 121 3.01 9.15 8.68
N MET A 122 3.22 10.45 8.91
CA MET A 122 3.63 11.41 7.89
C MET A 122 5.03 11.14 7.36
N VAL A 123 6.02 11.04 8.25
CA VAL A 123 7.41 10.77 7.88
C VAL A 123 7.50 9.43 7.15
N GLU A 124 6.90 8.39 7.69
CA GLU A 124 7.05 7.04 7.16
C GLU A 124 6.31 6.87 5.82
N THR A 125 5.12 7.45 5.66
CA THR A 125 4.44 7.46 4.35
C THR A 125 5.28 8.19 3.30
N ALA A 126 5.77 9.39 3.61
CA ALA A 126 6.56 10.20 2.68
C ALA A 126 7.89 9.52 2.29
N ARG A 127 8.59 8.86 3.23
CA ARG A 127 9.79 8.06 2.92
C ARG A 127 9.48 6.94 1.91
N ARG A 128 8.36 6.23 2.07
CA ARG A 128 7.96 5.17 1.13
C ARG A 128 7.58 5.73 -0.24
N LEU A 129 6.90 6.87 -0.28
CA LEU A 129 6.56 7.54 -1.54
C LEU A 129 7.81 8.03 -2.29
N ARG A 130 8.81 8.57 -1.57
CA ARG A 130 10.12 8.93 -2.13
C ARG A 130 10.81 7.73 -2.79
N ASP A 131 10.89 6.61 -2.07
CA ASP A 131 11.60 5.42 -2.56
C ASP A 131 10.82 4.71 -3.67
N LEU A 132 9.49 4.78 -3.64
CA LEU A 132 8.62 4.39 -4.75
C LEU A 132 8.81 5.27 -5.99
N HIS A 133 8.99 6.58 -5.82
CA HIS A 133 9.30 7.49 -6.93
C HIS A 133 10.64 7.14 -7.58
N ARG A 134 11.68 6.90 -6.76
CA ARG A 134 13.00 6.44 -7.24
C ARG A 134 12.90 5.10 -7.98
N LEU A 135 12.13 4.14 -7.44
CA LEU A 135 11.87 2.86 -8.09
C LEU A 135 11.18 3.06 -9.44
N ARG A 136 10.13 3.90 -9.50
CA ARG A 136 9.46 4.22 -10.76
C ARG A 136 10.43 4.79 -11.79
N LEU A 137 11.30 5.71 -11.40
CA LEU A 137 12.29 6.31 -12.32
C LEU A 137 13.27 5.27 -12.87
N LEU A 138 13.73 4.32 -12.04
CA LEU A 138 14.60 3.22 -12.46
C LEU A 138 13.92 2.22 -13.40
N LEU A 139 12.61 1.99 -13.19
CA LEU A 139 11.84 1.01 -13.96
C LEU A 139 11.14 1.60 -15.19
N SER A 140 11.14 2.92 -15.32
CA SER A 140 10.67 3.59 -16.52
C SER A 140 11.63 3.33 -17.68
N GLY A 141 11.11 2.89 -18.81
CA GLY A 141 11.81 2.52 -20.03
C GLY A 141 12.20 1.04 -20.09
N THR A 142 11.87 0.22 -19.08
CA THR A 142 12.29 -1.19 -19.03
C THR A 142 11.28 -2.15 -19.66
N GLY A 143 10.17 -1.66 -20.23
CA GLY A 143 9.08 -2.51 -20.70
C GLY A 143 8.33 -3.20 -19.56
N SER A 144 8.29 -2.57 -18.39
CA SER A 144 7.52 -3.03 -17.23
C SER A 144 6.37 -2.07 -16.93
N SER A 145 5.37 -2.54 -16.19
CA SER A 145 4.35 -1.69 -15.57
C SER A 145 4.33 -1.98 -14.08
N GLY A 146 3.84 -1.05 -13.27
CA GLY A 146 3.73 -1.32 -11.85
C GLY A 146 3.12 -0.20 -11.05
N GLY A 147 2.87 -0.50 -9.79
CA GLY A 147 2.10 0.38 -8.92
C GLY A 147 2.19 0.01 -7.45
N LEU A 148 1.73 0.94 -6.64
CA LEU A 148 1.72 0.82 -5.19
C LEU A 148 0.60 -0.09 -4.73
N CYS A 149 0.86 -0.88 -3.69
CA CYS A 149 -0.18 -1.56 -2.94
C CYS A 149 0.13 -1.54 -1.44
N GLY A 150 -0.65 -2.28 -0.64
CA GLY A 150 -0.39 -2.40 0.79
C GLY A 150 -0.78 -1.16 1.60
N SER A 151 -0.13 -0.96 2.75
CA SER A 151 -0.51 0.07 3.72
C SER A 151 -0.33 1.49 3.19
N VAL A 152 0.70 1.73 2.38
CA VAL A 152 0.97 3.05 1.79
C VAL A 152 -0.14 3.44 0.79
N SER A 153 -0.78 2.46 0.11
CA SER A 153 -1.94 2.72 -0.76
C SER A 153 -3.25 2.82 0.02
N HIS A 154 -3.48 1.96 1.02
CA HIS A 154 -4.80 1.87 1.68
C HIS A 154 -4.95 2.61 3.02
N ALA A 155 -3.86 3.09 3.58
CA ALA A 155 -3.85 3.85 4.84
C ALA A 155 -2.70 4.88 4.91
N PRO A 156 -2.42 5.65 3.83
CA PRO A 156 -1.39 6.67 3.86
C PRO A 156 -1.67 7.66 5.00
N PHE A 157 -0.62 8.08 5.71
CA PHE A 157 -0.71 9.05 6.81
C PHE A 157 -1.57 8.62 8.02
N TYR A 158 -2.07 7.38 8.05
CA TYR A 158 -2.96 6.89 9.10
C TYR A 158 -2.37 5.70 9.88
N ASN A 159 -1.92 4.66 9.17
CA ASN A 159 -1.46 3.39 9.77
C ASN A 159 -0.04 2.99 9.32
N VAL A 160 0.64 3.82 8.54
CA VAL A 160 2.03 3.59 8.13
C VAL A 160 2.96 3.91 9.31
N ARG A 161 3.90 2.99 9.57
CA ARG A 161 4.82 2.98 10.72
C ARG A 161 6.25 2.76 10.26
N ALA A 162 7.20 2.93 11.18
CA ALA A 162 8.62 2.66 10.93
C ALA A 162 8.87 1.26 10.34
N ASP A 163 8.15 0.25 10.81
CA ASP A 163 8.25 -1.15 10.39
C ASP A 163 7.31 -1.52 9.23
N SER A 164 6.58 -0.55 8.65
CA SER A 164 5.71 -0.80 7.50
C SER A 164 6.52 -1.03 6.24
N ASP A 165 6.24 -2.15 5.58
CA ASP A 165 6.81 -2.48 4.28
C ASP A 165 6.30 -1.51 3.19
N LEU A 166 7.14 -1.27 2.18
CA LEU A 166 6.73 -0.73 0.88
C LEU A 166 6.31 -1.90 -0.01
N ASP A 167 5.00 -2.13 -0.15
CA ASP A 167 4.45 -3.19 -1.00
C ASP A 167 4.29 -2.67 -2.46
N VAL A 168 4.91 -3.33 -3.44
CA VAL A 168 4.87 -2.95 -4.86
C VAL A 168 4.51 -4.16 -5.73
N LEU A 169 3.55 -3.95 -6.64
CA LEU A 169 3.23 -4.88 -7.70
C LEU A 169 3.91 -4.44 -9.00
N ILE A 170 4.63 -5.35 -9.64
CA ILE A 170 5.28 -5.14 -10.93
C ILE A 170 4.77 -6.18 -11.91
N PHE A 171 4.48 -5.73 -13.12
CA PHE A 171 4.05 -6.55 -14.23
C PHE A 171 5.16 -6.56 -15.29
N VAL A 172 5.48 -7.75 -15.77
CA VAL A 172 6.43 -7.98 -16.86
C VAL A 172 5.76 -8.80 -17.95
N ASP A 173 6.20 -8.65 -19.20
CA ASP A 173 5.58 -9.42 -20.28
C ASP A 173 5.88 -10.93 -20.17
N SER A 174 7.15 -11.26 -19.97
CA SER A 174 7.64 -12.63 -19.86
C SER A 174 8.58 -12.79 -18.65
N PRO A 175 8.82 -14.02 -18.14
CA PRO A 175 9.78 -14.26 -17.07
C PRO A 175 11.23 -13.90 -17.46
N ASP A 176 11.53 -13.82 -18.78
CA ASP A 176 12.86 -13.46 -19.28
C ASP A 176 13.24 -12.01 -18.98
N ALA A 177 12.25 -11.14 -18.74
CA ALA A 177 12.49 -9.75 -18.34
C ALA A 177 12.91 -9.62 -16.87
N LEU A 178 12.63 -10.63 -16.03
CA LEU A 178 12.84 -10.54 -14.59
C LEU A 178 14.32 -10.31 -14.20
N PRO A 179 15.33 -11.00 -14.77
CA PRO A 179 16.73 -10.74 -14.41
C PRO A 179 17.16 -9.29 -14.66
N ALA A 180 16.83 -8.74 -15.83
CA ALA A 180 17.17 -7.35 -16.17
C ALA A 180 16.44 -6.35 -15.27
N LEU A 181 15.15 -6.59 -14.98
CA LEU A 181 14.37 -5.81 -14.02
C LEU A 181 15.04 -5.81 -12.64
N VAL A 182 15.44 -6.99 -12.16
CA VAL A 182 16.09 -7.16 -10.86
C VAL A 182 17.44 -6.44 -10.79
N ASP A 183 18.20 -6.41 -11.87
CA ASP A 183 19.45 -5.63 -11.93
C ASP A 183 19.22 -4.13 -11.82
N GLN A 184 18.09 -3.61 -12.30
CA GLN A 184 17.69 -2.20 -12.09
C GLN A 184 17.22 -1.96 -10.66
N ILE A 185 16.37 -2.84 -10.11
CA ILE A 185 15.88 -2.72 -8.72
C ILE A 185 17.06 -2.76 -7.73
N ALA A 186 18.06 -3.58 -8.00
CA ALA A 186 19.27 -3.69 -7.18
C ALA A 186 20.16 -2.42 -7.19
N GLN A 187 19.86 -1.43 -8.04
CA GLN A 187 20.49 -0.11 -8.04
C GLN A 187 19.67 0.93 -7.25
N LEU A 188 18.50 0.55 -6.70
CA LEU A 188 17.68 1.44 -5.89
C LEU A 188 18.48 1.94 -4.68
N PRO A 189 18.62 3.27 -4.49
CA PRO A 189 19.27 3.80 -3.30
C PRO A 189 18.62 3.27 -2.02
N GLY A 190 19.43 2.82 -1.08
CA GLY A 190 18.96 2.24 0.17
C GLY A 190 18.82 0.72 0.16
N ILE A 191 18.84 0.02 -0.98
CA ILE A 191 18.78 -1.44 -0.94
C ILE A 191 20.09 -2.02 -0.36
N THR A 192 19.98 -2.84 0.69
CA THR A 192 21.17 -3.48 1.27
C THR A 192 21.85 -4.43 0.27
N PRO A 193 23.19 -4.49 0.21
CA PRO A 193 23.90 -5.35 -0.74
C PRO A 193 23.49 -6.82 -0.66
N ALA A 194 23.29 -7.35 0.55
CA ALA A 194 22.85 -8.73 0.76
C ALA A 194 21.44 -8.98 0.20
N SER A 195 20.52 -8.01 0.30
CA SER A 195 19.19 -8.12 -0.29
C SER A 195 19.25 -8.09 -1.82
N ALA A 196 20.07 -7.20 -2.38
CA ALA A 196 20.28 -7.11 -3.82
C ALA A 196 20.88 -8.39 -4.41
N GLU A 197 21.90 -8.96 -3.78
CA GLU A 197 22.50 -10.25 -4.18
C GLU A 197 21.48 -11.39 -4.12
N ARG A 198 20.70 -11.46 -3.03
CA ARG A 198 19.66 -12.49 -2.88
C ARG A 198 18.56 -12.35 -3.93
N LEU A 199 18.14 -11.13 -4.25
CA LEU A 199 17.17 -10.87 -5.32
C LEU A 199 17.70 -11.36 -6.67
N ARG A 200 18.94 -11.00 -7.02
CA ARG A 200 19.63 -11.44 -8.25
C ARG A 200 19.74 -12.95 -8.36
N ALA A 201 20.10 -13.64 -7.27
CA ALA A 201 20.25 -15.09 -7.28
C ALA A 201 18.91 -15.83 -7.50
N ARG A 202 17.78 -15.27 -7.03
CA ARG A 202 16.46 -15.89 -7.12
C ARG A 202 15.77 -15.69 -8.46
N ALA A 203 16.04 -14.59 -9.16
CA ALA A 203 15.42 -14.26 -10.45
C ALA A 203 15.59 -15.36 -11.52
N PRO A 204 16.81 -15.89 -11.81
CA PRO A 204 16.97 -16.95 -12.80
C PRO A 204 16.31 -18.27 -12.37
N ILE A 205 16.33 -18.60 -11.07
CA ILE A 205 15.66 -19.80 -10.54
C ILE A 205 14.16 -19.74 -10.81
N TYR A 206 13.52 -18.60 -10.56
CA TYR A 206 12.10 -18.42 -10.87
C TYR A 206 11.83 -18.64 -12.35
N ARG A 207 12.57 -17.94 -13.22
CA ARG A 207 12.42 -18.04 -14.68
C ARG A 207 12.58 -19.49 -15.16
N ASP A 208 13.60 -20.19 -14.68
CA ASP A 208 13.98 -21.50 -15.22
C ASP A 208 13.19 -22.68 -14.63
N ARG A 209 12.66 -22.53 -13.40
CA ARG A 209 12.07 -23.67 -12.66
C ARG A 209 10.64 -23.46 -12.19
N TYR A 210 10.24 -22.23 -11.90
CA TYR A 210 8.98 -21.96 -11.19
C TYR A 210 7.96 -21.18 -11.99
N ASP A 211 8.34 -20.45 -13.03
CA ASP A 211 7.35 -19.86 -13.93
C ASP A 211 6.63 -20.96 -14.73
N ASP A 212 5.33 -21.09 -14.47
CA ASP A 212 4.37 -21.94 -15.18
C ASP A 212 3.20 -21.12 -15.74
N GLY A 213 3.33 -19.78 -15.71
CA GLY A 213 2.25 -18.85 -16.00
C GLY A 213 1.16 -18.77 -14.93
N MET A 214 1.35 -19.41 -13.78
CA MET A 214 0.45 -19.40 -12.62
C MET A 214 1.25 -19.28 -11.31
N THR A 215 2.47 -18.75 -11.37
CA THR A 215 3.37 -18.58 -10.23
C THR A 215 3.84 -17.13 -10.15
N VAL A 216 3.60 -16.47 -9.02
CA VAL A 216 4.06 -15.12 -8.72
C VAL A 216 5.47 -15.18 -8.15
N PHE A 217 6.35 -14.27 -8.58
CA PHE A 217 7.63 -14.06 -7.94
C PHE A 217 7.49 -13.01 -6.83
N SER A 218 7.76 -13.37 -5.59
CA SER A 218 7.75 -12.44 -4.46
C SER A 218 9.10 -12.37 -3.77
N HIS A 219 9.54 -11.18 -3.38
CA HIS A 219 10.79 -10.97 -2.65
C HIS A 219 10.69 -9.79 -1.68
N LYS A 220 11.34 -9.91 -0.53
CA LYS A 220 11.51 -8.82 0.42
C LYS A 220 12.97 -8.41 0.46
N SER A 221 13.23 -7.15 0.15
CA SER A 221 14.53 -6.53 0.28
C SER A 221 14.55 -5.59 1.48
N VAL A 222 15.62 -5.62 2.26
CA VAL A 222 15.84 -4.68 3.36
C VAL A 222 16.37 -3.36 2.78
N MET A 223 15.72 -2.26 3.16
CA MET A 223 16.09 -0.89 2.82
C MET A 223 16.84 -0.23 3.98
N ASP A 224 17.71 0.72 3.67
CA ASP A 224 18.36 1.62 4.64
C ASP A 224 17.25 2.41 5.35
N GLY A 225 17.25 2.38 6.69
CA GLY A 225 16.12 2.83 7.51
C GLY A 225 15.24 1.71 8.07
N ASP A 226 15.71 0.46 8.04
CA ASP A 226 15.18 -0.73 8.72
C ASP A 226 13.76 -1.20 8.31
N TYR A 227 13.24 -0.70 7.19
CA TYR A 227 12.00 -1.20 6.60
C TYR A 227 12.26 -2.09 5.38
N ARG A 228 11.22 -2.76 4.88
CA ARG A 228 11.36 -3.70 3.75
C ARG A 228 10.61 -3.21 2.50
N LEU A 229 11.24 -3.39 1.35
CA LEU A 229 10.59 -3.36 0.04
C LEU A 229 10.06 -4.76 -0.28
N SER A 230 8.73 -4.90 -0.33
CA SER A 230 8.03 -6.14 -0.70
C SER A 230 7.62 -6.08 -2.16
N LEU A 231 8.30 -6.85 -3.01
CA LEU A 231 8.06 -6.94 -4.44
C LEU A 231 7.17 -8.13 -4.77
N HIS A 232 6.18 -7.91 -5.63
CA HIS A 232 5.34 -8.94 -6.23
C HIS A 232 5.37 -8.78 -7.75
N VAL A 233 6.08 -9.68 -8.45
CA VAL A 233 6.21 -9.67 -9.90
C VAL A 233 5.29 -10.71 -10.53
N LEU A 234 4.43 -10.26 -11.44
CA LEU A 234 3.53 -11.10 -12.22
C LEU A 234 3.88 -10.98 -13.71
N THR A 235 3.97 -12.13 -14.39
CA THR A 235 4.03 -12.16 -15.86
C THR A 235 2.66 -11.82 -16.47
N SER A 236 2.62 -11.41 -17.74
CA SER A 236 1.37 -11.17 -18.51
C SER A 236 0.36 -12.29 -18.29
N ARG A 237 0.83 -13.54 -18.45
CA ARG A 237 0.04 -14.76 -18.31
C ARG A 237 -0.48 -14.98 -16.88
N THR A 238 0.36 -14.73 -15.87
CA THR A 238 -0.05 -14.84 -14.47
C THR A 238 -1.13 -13.80 -14.14
N LEU A 239 -0.98 -12.58 -14.64
CA LEU A 239 -1.98 -11.52 -14.46
C LEU A 239 -3.31 -11.88 -15.16
N GLU A 240 -3.30 -12.39 -16.40
CA GLU A 240 -4.51 -12.85 -17.10
C GLU A 240 -5.30 -13.87 -16.27
N TYR A 241 -4.56 -14.80 -15.66
CA TYR A 241 -5.13 -15.83 -14.80
C TYR A 241 -5.73 -15.26 -13.51
N VAL A 242 -5.05 -14.29 -12.88
CA VAL A 242 -5.53 -13.58 -11.67
C VAL A 242 -6.76 -12.72 -11.96
N LEU A 243 -6.77 -11.99 -13.08
CA LEU A 243 -7.87 -11.12 -13.51
C LEU A 243 -9.04 -11.88 -14.16
N VAL A 244 -8.90 -13.19 -14.32
CA VAL A 244 -9.92 -14.08 -14.91
C VAL A 244 -10.31 -13.58 -16.30
N GLU A 245 -9.32 -13.24 -17.13
CA GLU A 245 -9.55 -12.62 -18.45
C GLU A 245 -10.33 -13.52 -19.40
N SER A 246 -10.16 -14.84 -19.27
CA SER A 246 -10.91 -15.85 -20.00
C SER A 246 -12.43 -15.79 -19.83
N SER A 247 -12.94 -15.06 -18.83
CA SER A 247 -14.37 -14.96 -18.51
C SER A 247 -14.85 -13.51 -18.57
N THR A 248 -16.02 -13.27 -19.17
CA THR A 248 -16.65 -11.94 -19.22
C THR A 248 -17.23 -11.49 -17.88
N LYS A 249 -17.53 -12.44 -16.99
CA LYS A 249 -18.07 -12.21 -15.64
C LYS A 249 -17.31 -13.04 -14.61
N LEU A 250 -17.30 -12.57 -13.36
CA LEU A 250 -16.84 -13.35 -12.19
C LEU A 250 -17.95 -14.31 -11.74
N THR A 251 -18.37 -15.16 -12.67
CA THR A 251 -19.35 -16.21 -12.45
C THR A 251 -18.71 -17.51 -12.88
N ARG A 252 -18.83 -18.57 -12.08
CA ARG A 252 -18.61 -19.93 -12.57
C ARG A 252 -19.85 -20.77 -12.31
N THR A 253 -20.05 -21.76 -13.16
CA THR A 253 -21.19 -22.67 -13.24
C THR A 253 -21.41 -23.56 -12.01
N ILE A 254 -20.58 -23.47 -10.96
CA ILE A 254 -20.62 -24.36 -9.80
C ILE A 254 -20.23 -23.58 -8.53
N ALA A 255 -21.13 -23.54 -7.56
CA ALA A 255 -20.86 -23.10 -6.19
C ALA A 255 -19.72 -23.94 -5.56
N GLY A 256 -18.93 -23.35 -4.66
CA GLY A 256 -17.75 -24.03 -4.08
C GLY A 256 -16.50 -24.03 -4.97
N SER A 257 -16.51 -23.33 -6.12
CA SER A 257 -15.34 -23.24 -7.00
C SER A 257 -14.23 -22.36 -6.41
N ARG A 258 -12.97 -22.69 -6.71
CA ARG A 258 -11.79 -21.92 -6.29
C ARG A 258 -10.78 -21.78 -7.42
N ARG A 259 -10.00 -20.71 -7.38
CA ARG A 259 -8.82 -20.49 -8.23
C ARG A 259 -7.64 -20.12 -7.35
N SER A 260 -6.48 -20.71 -7.61
CA SER A 260 -5.26 -20.47 -6.84
C SER A 260 -4.07 -20.35 -7.78
N VAL A 261 -3.04 -19.64 -7.32
CA VAL A 261 -1.71 -19.53 -7.94
C VAL A 261 -0.65 -19.96 -6.93
N ARG A 262 0.55 -20.27 -7.40
CA ARG A 262 1.73 -20.41 -6.53
C ARG A 262 2.38 -19.05 -6.32
N ASP A 263 3.03 -18.90 -5.18
CA ASP A 263 3.79 -17.71 -4.79
C ASP A 263 5.18 -18.16 -4.37
N TYR A 264 6.20 -17.86 -5.19
CA TYR A 264 7.60 -18.15 -4.93
C TYR A 264 8.21 -17.02 -4.12
N ARG A 265 8.42 -17.26 -2.83
CA ARG A 265 8.84 -16.28 -1.82
C ARG A 265 10.22 -16.60 -1.27
N ASP A 266 10.86 -15.61 -0.68
CA ASP A 266 12.13 -15.78 0.04
C ASP A 266 11.96 -16.29 1.49
N THR A 267 10.77 -16.14 2.06
CA THR A 267 10.49 -16.39 3.47
C THR A 267 9.30 -17.34 3.63
N ALA A 268 9.48 -18.38 4.45
CA ALA A 268 8.41 -19.30 4.80
C ALA A 268 7.26 -18.53 5.45
N THR A 269 6.06 -18.67 4.91
CA THR A 269 4.86 -18.03 5.47
C THR A 269 3.79 -19.10 5.69
N SER A 270 3.59 -19.47 6.96
CA SER A 270 2.53 -20.39 7.40
C SER A 270 1.19 -19.69 7.67
N ARG A 271 1.14 -18.36 7.53
CA ARG A 271 -0.09 -17.58 7.72
C ARG A 271 -1.17 -18.08 6.75
N PRO A 272 -2.34 -18.50 7.25
CA PRO A 272 -3.45 -18.91 6.42
C PRO A 272 -3.87 -17.80 5.46
N ASP A 273 -4.32 -18.21 4.28
CA ASP A 273 -4.95 -17.30 3.36
C ASP A 273 -6.39 -17.04 3.81
N ARG A 274 -6.82 -15.78 3.71
CA ARG A 274 -8.14 -15.34 4.17
C ARG A 274 -8.82 -14.65 3.02
N THR A 275 -10.00 -15.12 2.64
CA THR A 275 -10.85 -14.47 1.64
C THR A 275 -12.16 -14.06 2.29
N ARG A 276 -12.72 -12.91 1.94
CA ARG A 276 -13.98 -12.43 2.50
C ARG A 276 -15.00 -12.18 1.39
N SER A 277 -16.27 -12.51 1.64
CA SER A 277 -17.36 -12.17 0.72
C SER A 277 -17.75 -10.69 0.82
N PHE A 278 -18.61 -10.21 -0.07
CA PHE A 278 -19.18 -8.85 0.01
C PHE A 278 -20.00 -8.60 1.29
N GLY A 279 -20.51 -9.67 1.91
CA GLY A 279 -21.17 -9.61 3.22
C GLY A 279 -20.20 -9.74 4.40
N GLY A 280 -18.88 -9.77 4.15
CA GLY A 280 -17.84 -9.88 5.18
C GLY A 280 -17.64 -11.29 5.74
N ARG A 281 -18.22 -12.32 5.11
CA ARG A 281 -18.03 -13.71 5.55
C ARG A 281 -16.60 -14.16 5.26
N GLU A 282 -15.85 -14.46 6.31
CA GLU A 282 -14.45 -14.86 6.20
C GLU A 282 -14.32 -16.38 5.97
N TYR A 283 -13.42 -16.72 5.06
CA TYR A 283 -13.02 -18.09 4.76
C TYR A 283 -11.52 -18.22 4.88
N GLN A 284 -11.09 -19.19 5.69
CA GLN A 284 -9.68 -19.48 5.90
C GLN A 284 -9.26 -20.71 5.08
N VAL A 285 -8.15 -20.59 4.36
CA VAL A 285 -7.51 -21.69 3.65
C VAL A 285 -6.13 -21.88 4.26
N THR A 286 -5.89 -23.05 4.85
CA THR A 286 -4.57 -23.41 5.37
C THR A 286 -3.58 -23.50 4.21
N THR A 287 -2.51 -22.71 4.28
CA THR A 287 -1.42 -22.74 3.31
C THR A 287 -0.24 -23.50 3.91
N VAL A 288 0.26 -24.49 3.18
CA VAL A 288 1.46 -25.23 3.57
C VAL A 288 2.63 -24.68 2.75
N PRO A 289 3.65 -24.07 3.38
CA PRO A 289 4.84 -23.67 2.65
C PRO A 289 5.66 -24.91 2.28
N GLU A 290 6.11 -24.95 1.04
CA GLU A 290 6.95 -26.00 0.46
C GLU A 290 8.36 -25.43 0.26
N SER A 291 9.39 -26.17 0.66
CA SER A 291 10.77 -25.75 0.43
C SER A 291 11.07 -25.67 -1.06
N ALA A 292 11.73 -24.59 -1.48
CA ALA A 292 12.12 -24.35 -2.86
C ALA A 292 13.58 -23.89 -2.91
N GLU A 293 14.20 -23.98 -4.08
CA GLU A 293 15.57 -23.51 -4.24
C GLU A 293 15.64 -22.00 -3.95
N LEU A 294 16.50 -21.62 -3.01
CA LEU A 294 16.65 -20.25 -2.49
C LEU A 294 15.32 -19.59 -2.06
N GLY A 295 14.34 -20.37 -1.59
CA GLY A 295 13.06 -19.81 -1.15
C GLY A 295 12.03 -20.84 -0.72
N TRP A 296 10.77 -20.47 -0.90
CA TRP A 296 9.60 -21.23 -0.52
C TRP A 296 8.51 -21.06 -1.56
N LEU A 297 7.74 -22.11 -1.81
CA LEU A 297 6.51 -22.04 -2.57
C LEU A 297 5.32 -22.13 -1.63
N ARG A 298 4.24 -21.43 -1.96
CA ARG A 298 2.93 -21.65 -1.32
C ARG A 298 1.81 -21.40 -2.31
N TRP A 299 0.70 -22.09 -2.12
CA TRP A 299 -0.54 -21.79 -2.83
C TRP A 299 -1.27 -20.61 -2.19
N VAL A 300 -1.70 -19.67 -3.01
CA VAL A 300 -2.49 -18.49 -2.60
C VAL A 300 -3.78 -18.48 -3.40
N THR A 301 -4.90 -18.17 -2.75
CA THR A 301 -6.21 -18.04 -3.38
C THR A 301 -6.24 -16.77 -4.23
N VAL A 302 -6.66 -16.93 -5.48
CA VAL A 302 -7.02 -15.82 -6.37
C VAL A 302 -8.45 -15.41 -6.08
N TYR A 303 -9.36 -16.38 -6.05
CA TYR A 303 -10.74 -16.19 -5.59
C TYR A 303 -11.36 -17.53 -5.16
N ARG A 304 -12.43 -17.43 -4.40
CA ARG A 304 -13.37 -18.51 -4.08
C ARG A 304 -14.80 -18.05 -4.37
N ILE A 305 -15.65 -18.97 -4.81
CA ILE A 305 -17.10 -18.83 -4.76
C ILE A 305 -17.57 -19.80 -3.69
N ASP A 306 -18.25 -19.32 -2.66
CA ASP A 306 -18.74 -20.19 -1.59
C ASP A 306 -19.93 -21.06 -2.04
N ASP A 307 -20.45 -21.90 -1.14
CA ASP A 307 -21.56 -22.81 -1.44
C ASP A 307 -22.90 -22.09 -1.65
N ALA A 308 -23.00 -20.82 -1.21
CA ALA A 308 -24.13 -19.93 -1.44
C ALA A 308 -23.95 -19.03 -2.69
N ASP A 309 -22.94 -19.33 -3.51
CA ASP A 309 -22.53 -18.50 -4.65
C ASP A 309 -22.21 -17.06 -4.23
N ASN A 310 -21.44 -16.85 -3.16
CA ASN A 310 -20.85 -15.55 -2.83
C ASN A 310 -19.39 -15.49 -3.26
N TYR A 311 -19.04 -14.41 -3.95
CA TYR A 311 -17.70 -14.16 -4.43
C TYR A 311 -16.79 -13.68 -3.31
N CYS A 312 -15.67 -14.37 -3.16
CA CYS A 312 -14.66 -14.11 -2.15
C CYS A 312 -13.31 -13.91 -2.87
N PRO A 313 -12.93 -12.66 -3.23
CA PRO A 313 -11.61 -12.41 -3.81
C PRO A 313 -10.52 -12.81 -2.81
N GLY A 314 -9.42 -13.32 -3.35
CA GLY A 314 -8.21 -13.59 -2.59
C GLY A 314 -7.18 -12.46 -2.69
N PHE A 315 -6.04 -12.65 -2.02
CA PHE A 315 -5.05 -11.61 -1.80
C PHE A 315 -4.69 -10.82 -3.06
N LEU A 316 -4.30 -11.50 -4.15
CA LEU A 316 -3.84 -10.86 -5.39
C LEU A 316 -4.91 -10.04 -6.11
N GLN A 317 -6.19 -10.36 -5.91
CA GLN A 317 -7.27 -9.54 -6.45
C GLN A 317 -7.62 -8.39 -5.52
N THR A 318 -7.59 -8.62 -4.21
CA THR A 318 -7.89 -7.56 -3.23
C THR A 318 -6.87 -6.43 -3.25
N ILE A 319 -5.57 -6.73 -3.43
CA ILE A 319 -4.51 -5.70 -3.52
C ILE A 319 -4.64 -4.79 -4.75
N LEU A 320 -5.49 -5.16 -5.72
CA LEU A 320 -5.80 -4.35 -6.90
C LEU A 320 -7.03 -3.45 -6.68
N GLN A 321 -7.57 -3.38 -5.46
CA GLN A 321 -8.80 -2.66 -5.10
C GLN A 321 -8.56 -1.79 -3.84
N PRO A 322 -9.31 -0.70 -3.59
CA PRO A 322 -10.37 -0.10 -4.41
C PRO A 322 -9.91 0.38 -5.78
N ARG A 323 -8.73 0.99 -5.80
CA ARG A 323 -8.04 1.47 -6.99
C ARG A 323 -6.60 1.03 -6.84
N PHE A 324 -6.08 0.38 -7.86
CA PHE A 324 -4.65 0.12 -7.92
C PHE A 324 -3.97 1.37 -8.46
N ASP A 325 -3.08 1.96 -7.65
CA ASP A 325 -2.30 3.13 -8.03
C ASP A 325 -1.24 2.71 -9.05
N LEU A 326 -1.64 2.57 -10.31
CA LEU A 326 -0.74 2.26 -11.42
C LEU A 326 0.10 3.49 -11.74
N LEU A 327 1.40 3.42 -11.43
CA LEU A 327 2.31 4.57 -11.45
C LEU A 327 3.10 4.68 -12.76
N TRP A 328 3.40 3.55 -13.39
CA TRP A 328 3.94 3.47 -14.74
C TRP A 328 3.27 2.31 -15.48
N ASP A 329 2.98 2.50 -16.78
CA ASP A 329 2.23 1.53 -17.56
C ASP A 329 2.74 1.36 -19.00
N GLU A 330 3.91 0.74 -19.16
CA GLU A 330 4.51 0.54 -20.49
C GLU A 330 3.90 -0.64 -21.24
N LEU A 331 3.27 -1.57 -20.52
CA LEU A 331 2.60 -2.75 -21.07
C LEU A 331 1.08 -2.55 -21.28
N GLY A 332 0.54 -1.37 -20.96
CA GLY A 332 -0.86 -1.02 -21.22
C GLY A 332 -1.89 -1.75 -20.34
N TYR A 333 -1.51 -2.14 -19.12
CA TYR A 333 -2.37 -2.86 -18.18
C TYR A 333 -3.51 -2.05 -17.59
N ALA A 334 -3.49 -0.72 -17.68
CA ALA A 334 -4.58 0.12 -17.19
C ALA A 334 -5.94 -0.30 -17.75
N ALA A 335 -6.00 -0.68 -19.03
CA ALA A 335 -7.22 -1.16 -19.67
C ALA A 335 -7.70 -2.51 -19.10
N ARG A 336 -6.75 -3.42 -18.84
CA ARG A 336 -7.01 -4.76 -18.31
C ARG A 336 -7.49 -4.72 -16.85
N LEU A 337 -6.88 -3.86 -16.04
CA LEU A 337 -7.32 -3.59 -14.67
C LEU A 337 -8.74 -3.00 -14.63
N ARG A 338 -9.05 -2.02 -15.50
CA ARG A 338 -10.42 -1.47 -15.63
C ARG A 338 -11.44 -2.51 -16.06
N VAL A 339 -11.07 -3.50 -16.88
CA VAL A 339 -11.95 -4.62 -17.22
C VAL A 339 -12.27 -5.43 -15.97
N PHE A 340 -11.25 -5.73 -15.15
CA PHE A 340 -11.45 -6.46 -13.89
C PHE A 340 -12.35 -5.69 -12.90
N GLU A 341 -12.12 -4.38 -12.70
CA GLU A 341 -12.97 -3.52 -11.86
C GLU A 341 -14.44 -3.57 -12.28
N ARG A 342 -14.73 -3.56 -13.60
CA ARG A 342 -16.09 -3.73 -14.11
C ARG A 342 -16.67 -5.10 -13.80
N LYS A 343 -15.88 -6.17 -13.90
CA LYS A 343 -16.35 -7.53 -13.54
C LYS A 343 -16.64 -7.64 -12.05
N TYR A 344 -15.79 -7.06 -11.21
CA TYR A 344 -15.95 -7.03 -9.76
C TYR A 344 -17.20 -6.24 -9.34
N SER A 345 -17.38 -5.06 -9.92
CA SER A 345 -18.58 -4.23 -9.73
C SER A 345 -19.85 -4.92 -10.21
N GLY A 346 -19.80 -5.56 -11.39
CA GLY A 346 -20.91 -6.34 -11.93
C GLY A 346 -21.27 -7.52 -11.04
N ARG A 347 -20.28 -8.20 -10.45
CA ARG A 347 -20.54 -9.27 -9.48
C ARG A 347 -21.24 -8.74 -8.24
N LEU A 348 -20.78 -7.64 -7.63
CA LEU A 348 -21.46 -7.03 -6.49
C LEU A 348 -22.92 -6.66 -6.82
N ALA A 349 -23.17 -6.10 -8.01
CA ALA A 349 -24.52 -5.76 -8.46
C ALA A 349 -25.39 -7.03 -8.59
N ASP A 350 -24.86 -8.11 -9.15
CA ASP A 350 -25.56 -9.40 -9.26
C ASP A 350 -25.87 -10.00 -7.86
N GLU A 351 -24.95 -9.92 -6.89
CA GLU A 351 -25.21 -10.39 -5.51
C GLU A 351 -26.25 -9.54 -4.78
N ARG A 352 -26.19 -8.21 -4.89
CA ARG A 352 -27.19 -7.29 -4.32
C ARG A 352 -28.59 -7.53 -4.89
N ALA A 353 -28.69 -7.88 -6.17
CA ALA A 353 -29.97 -8.22 -6.79
C ALA A 353 -30.56 -9.53 -6.24
N ARG A 354 -29.72 -10.51 -5.88
CA ARG A 354 -30.14 -11.78 -5.26
C ARG A 354 -30.46 -11.63 -3.78
N GLU A 355 -29.74 -10.77 -3.06
CA GLU A 355 -29.86 -10.55 -1.62
C GLU A 355 -30.18 -9.07 -1.29
N PRO A 356 -31.38 -8.56 -1.63
CA PRO A 356 -31.70 -7.13 -1.54
C PRO A 356 -31.72 -6.57 -0.10
N HIS A 357 -31.75 -7.45 0.91
CA HIS A 357 -31.75 -7.07 2.32
C HIS A 357 -30.37 -7.22 2.99
N ALA A 358 -29.37 -7.78 2.29
CA ALA A 358 -28.04 -7.97 2.84
C ALA A 358 -27.20 -6.69 2.69
N LEU A 359 -26.43 -6.34 3.73
CA LEU A 359 -25.40 -5.30 3.62
C LEU A 359 -24.21 -5.87 2.85
N LEU A 360 -24.18 -5.61 1.55
CA LEU A 360 -23.08 -6.02 0.67
C LEU A 360 -22.24 -4.81 0.29
N LEU A 361 -20.97 -4.84 0.69
CA LEU A 361 -20.01 -3.75 0.48
C LEU A 361 -18.71 -4.29 -0.10
N PRO A 362 -18.10 -3.60 -1.08
CA PRO A 362 -16.84 -4.04 -1.67
C PRO A 362 -15.70 -4.02 -0.64
N SER A 363 -15.66 -3.06 0.29
CA SER A 363 -14.64 -3.00 1.34
C SER A 363 -14.61 -4.24 2.24
N LEU A 364 -15.76 -4.88 2.46
CA LEU A 364 -15.88 -6.10 3.28
C LEU A 364 -15.13 -7.29 2.69
N THR A 365 -14.85 -7.28 1.39
CA THR A 365 -14.07 -8.34 0.73
C THR A 365 -12.56 -8.22 0.97
N HIS A 366 -12.07 -7.04 1.38
CA HIS A 366 -10.63 -6.78 1.41
C HIS A 366 -9.95 -7.49 2.59
N VAL A 367 -8.92 -8.29 2.30
CA VAL A 367 -8.25 -9.16 3.28
C VAL A 367 -7.49 -8.37 4.37
N ARG A 368 -7.20 -7.08 4.11
CA ARG A 368 -6.59 -6.14 5.05
C ARG A 368 -7.52 -4.98 5.43
N ARG A 369 -8.85 -5.12 5.27
CA ARG A 369 -9.82 -4.05 5.60
C ARG A 369 -9.56 -3.41 6.97
N ASP A 370 -9.19 -4.22 7.95
CA ASP A 370 -8.98 -3.78 9.34
C ASP A 370 -7.78 -2.83 9.49
N ALA A 371 -6.91 -2.75 8.47
CA ALA A 371 -5.76 -1.85 8.43
C ALA A 371 -6.00 -0.58 7.59
N PHE A 372 -7.17 -0.45 6.92
CA PHE A 372 -7.48 0.69 6.06
C PHE A 372 -7.74 1.95 6.88
N ALA A 373 -7.40 3.11 6.30
CA ALA A 373 -7.92 4.36 6.83
C ALA A 373 -9.44 4.45 6.56
N PRO A 374 -10.26 4.95 7.51
CA PRO A 374 -11.70 5.06 7.33
C PRO A 374 -12.12 5.81 6.04
N HIS A 375 -11.43 6.88 5.65
CA HIS A 375 -11.72 7.59 4.39
C HIS A 375 -11.50 6.72 3.14
N VAL A 376 -10.52 5.80 3.16
CA VAL A 376 -10.28 4.84 2.07
C VAL A 376 -11.38 3.79 2.02
N VAL A 377 -11.87 3.30 3.16
CA VAL A 377 -13.04 2.41 3.22
C VAL A 377 -14.26 3.12 2.61
N ALA A 378 -14.50 4.37 3.00
CA ALA A 378 -15.61 5.17 2.49
C ALA A 378 -15.47 5.47 0.97
N GLU A 379 -14.27 5.68 0.46
CA GLU A 379 -14.04 5.77 -0.99
C GLU A 379 -14.34 4.45 -1.69
N PHE A 380 -13.83 3.33 -1.17
CA PHE A 380 -14.06 2.01 -1.77
C PHE A 380 -15.56 1.69 -1.87
N ASP A 381 -16.31 1.89 -0.78
CA ASP A 381 -17.74 1.59 -0.76
C ASP A 381 -18.57 2.54 -1.65
N ARG A 382 -18.08 3.75 -1.95
CA ARG A 382 -18.69 4.69 -2.90
C ARG A 382 -18.31 4.41 -4.37
N SER A 383 -17.16 3.80 -4.61
CA SER A 383 -16.61 3.61 -5.96
C SER A 383 -17.40 2.63 -6.84
N VAL A 384 -18.28 1.82 -6.24
CA VAL A 384 -19.14 0.88 -6.96
C VAL A 384 -20.60 1.35 -6.89
N PRO A 385 -21.17 1.90 -7.98
CA PRO A 385 -22.53 2.41 -8.00
C PRO A 385 -23.53 1.36 -7.52
N ILE A 386 -24.41 1.75 -6.59
CA ILE A 386 -25.60 0.96 -6.26
C ILE A 386 -26.54 1.10 -7.47
N PRO A 387 -26.92 0.01 -8.18
CA PRO A 387 -27.99 0.11 -9.14
C PRO A 387 -29.24 0.57 -8.38
N LEU A 388 -29.71 1.79 -8.66
CA LEU A 388 -31.02 2.22 -8.18
C LEU A 388 -32.02 1.18 -8.67
N ALA A 389 -32.71 0.54 -7.73
CA ALA A 389 -33.76 -0.42 -8.05
C ALA A 389 -34.69 0.26 -9.06
N ARG A 390 -34.87 -0.35 -10.23
CA ARG A 390 -35.93 0.10 -11.13
C ARG A 390 -37.24 -0.04 -10.35
N PRO A 391 -38.04 1.03 -10.21
CA PRO A 391 -39.36 0.90 -9.59
C PRO A 391 -40.12 -0.18 -10.38
N ARG A 392 -40.70 -1.12 -9.63
CA ARG A 392 -41.51 -2.22 -10.19
C ARG A 392 -42.76 -1.70 -10.85
#